data_AF-A0A960TVA6-F1
#
_entry.id   AF-A0A960TVA6-F1
#
_cell.length_a   1.000
_cell.length_b   1.000
_cell.length_c   1.000
_cell.angle_alpha   90.00
_cell.angle_beta   90.00
_cell.angle_gamma   90.00
#
_symmetry.space_group_name_H-M   'P 1'
#
loop_
_entity.id
_entity.type
_entity.pdbx_description
1 polymer ?
#
loop_
_entity_poly.entity_id
_entity_poly.type
_entity_poly.pdbx_seq_one_letter_code
_entity_poly.pdbx_strand_id
1 'polypeptide(L)'
;MNGFRRRFPRVFAGQKATWRAVVVVLTTAMLLVGCAAKQDIASAERAVAVARETHADYLAPYAFHSAELYLNEAHERLNDSDFDLASKYALLATARAKEAETAALKEIALRGTDTTPPRAGASR
;
A
#
# COMPACT_ATOMS: atom_id res chain seq x y z
N MET A 1 -0.27 -73.31 -19.51
CA MET A 1 -0.59 -72.57 -18.26
C MET A 1 0.58 -71.64 -17.98
N ASN A 2 0.51 -70.38 -18.43
CA ASN A 2 1.63 -69.42 -18.36
C ASN A 2 1.34 -68.34 -17.32
N GLY A 3 2.26 -68.20 -16.36
CA GLY A 3 2.11 -67.40 -15.15
C GLY A 3 2.22 -65.89 -15.38
N PHE A 4 1.17 -65.18 -14.99
CA PHE A 4 1.11 -63.72 -14.97
C PHE A 4 1.62 -63.19 -13.63
N ARG A 5 2.93 -63.03 -13.47
CA ARG A 5 3.52 -62.36 -12.29
C ARG A 5 3.36 -60.84 -12.44
N ARG A 6 2.34 -60.28 -11.79
CA ARG A 6 2.18 -58.82 -11.61
C ARG A 6 3.23 -58.32 -10.64
N ARG A 7 4.21 -57.58 -11.16
CA ARG A 7 5.19 -56.82 -10.37
C ARG A 7 4.49 -55.53 -9.91
N PHE A 8 3.87 -55.55 -8.74
CA PHE A 8 3.34 -54.33 -8.10
C PHE A 8 4.52 -53.45 -7.66
N PRO A 9 4.60 -52.17 -8.07
CA PRO A 9 5.56 -51.25 -7.48
C PRO A 9 5.12 -50.91 -6.05
N ARG A 10 6.02 -51.17 -5.11
CA ARG A 10 5.94 -50.71 -3.72
C ARG A 10 6.14 -49.19 -3.70
N VAL A 11 5.04 -48.43 -3.82
CA VAL A 11 5.04 -46.97 -3.63
C VAL A 11 4.50 -46.63 -2.24
N PHE A 12 5.06 -47.23 -1.19
CA PHE A 12 4.71 -46.91 0.20
C PHE A 12 5.97 -46.96 1.08
N ALA A 13 6.93 -46.10 0.79
CA ALA A 13 8.09 -45.88 1.64
C ALA A 13 8.66 -44.46 1.41
N GLY A 14 7.91 -43.43 1.81
CA GLY A 14 8.36 -42.03 1.67
C GLY A 14 7.42 -40.95 2.19
N GLN A 15 6.27 -41.30 2.77
CA GLN A 15 5.18 -40.35 3.05
C GLN A 15 5.41 -39.42 4.25
N LYS A 16 6.44 -39.66 5.09
CA LYS A 16 6.67 -38.86 6.31
C LYS A 16 7.50 -37.60 6.08
N ALA A 17 8.35 -37.58 5.04
CA ALA A 17 9.24 -36.46 4.75
C ALA A 17 8.53 -35.33 3.98
N THR A 18 7.55 -35.66 3.15
CA THR A 18 6.80 -34.69 2.35
C THR A 18 5.83 -33.86 3.18
N TRP A 19 5.24 -34.43 4.24
CA TRP A 19 4.33 -33.69 5.13
C TRP A 19 4.99 -32.54 5.87
N ARG A 20 6.25 -32.72 6.32
CA ARG A 20 7.00 -31.65 6.98
C ARG A 20 7.30 -30.48 6.03
N ALA A 21 7.66 -30.78 4.80
CA ALA A 21 7.88 -29.75 3.77
C ALA A 21 6.59 -28.99 3.43
N VAL A 22 5.46 -29.70 3.31
CA VAL A 22 4.15 -29.10 3.06
C VAL A 22 3.73 -28.16 4.19
N VAL A 23 3.89 -28.57 5.46
CA VAL A 23 3.58 -27.72 6.61
C VAL A 23 4.44 -26.46 6.64
N VAL A 24 5.75 -26.58 6.40
CA VAL A 24 6.65 -25.43 6.36
C VAL A 24 6.23 -24.44 5.26
N VAL A 25 5.95 -24.92 4.04
CA VAL A 25 5.51 -24.07 2.92
C VAL A 25 4.15 -23.41 3.20
N LEU A 26 3.22 -24.10 3.85
CA LEU A 26 1.92 -23.51 4.19
C LEU A 26 2.06 -22.42 5.26
N THR A 27 2.89 -22.65 6.28
CA THR A 27 3.13 -21.67 7.34
C THR A 27 3.85 -20.43 6.85
N THR A 28 4.80 -20.55 5.92
CA THR A 28 5.47 -19.38 5.35
C THR A 28 4.53 -18.57 4.47
N ALA A 29 3.67 -19.21 3.65
CA ALA A 29 2.73 -18.49 2.80
C ALA A 29 1.76 -17.56 3.56
N MET A 30 1.30 -17.96 4.75
CA MET A 30 0.43 -17.12 5.58
C MET A 30 1.15 -15.89 6.17
N LEU A 31 2.45 -16.01 6.48
CA LEU A 31 3.24 -14.91 7.03
C LEU A 31 3.52 -13.81 5.99
N LEU A 32 3.60 -14.16 4.70
CA LEU A 32 3.91 -13.19 3.64
C LEU A 32 2.77 -12.19 3.37
N VAL A 33 1.50 -12.61 3.48
CA VAL A 33 0.34 -11.75 3.15
C VAL A 33 0.23 -10.57 4.12
N GLY A 34 0.42 -10.80 5.42
CA GLY A 34 0.38 -9.73 6.42
C GLY A 34 1.55 -8.74 6.31
N CYS A 35 2.66 -9.12 5.66
CA CYS A 35 3.81 -8.24 5.48
C CYS A 35 3.55 -7.17 4.40
N ALA A 36 2.91 -7.57 3.29
CA ALA A 36 2.60 -6.66 2.19
C ALA A 36 1.65 -5.53 2.63
N ALA A 37 0.54 -5.86 3.31
CA ALA A 37 -0.42 -4.87 3.78
C ALA A 37 0.21 -3.86 4.77
N LYS A 38 1.10 -4.31 5.66
CA LYS A 38 1.84 -3.42 6.56
C LYS A 38 2.77 -2.47 5.81
N GLN A 39 3.41 -2.95 4.75
CA GLN A 39 4.26 -2.13 3.92
C GLN A 39 3.45 -1.05 3.17
N ASP A 40 2.28 -1.39 2.66
CA ASP A 40 1.38 -0.44 2.00
C ASP A 40 0.90 0.65 2.97
N ILE A 41 0.49 0.27 4.18
CA ILE A 41 0.09 1.21 5.23
C ILE A 41 1.25 2.15 5.59
N ALA A 42 2.45 1.61 5.81
CA ALA A 42 3.64 2.43 6.08
C ALA A 42 3.98 3.39 4.93
N SER A 43 3.67 3.01 3.68
CA SER A 43 3.83 3.91 2.53
C SER A 43 2.79 5.03 2.51
N ALA A 44 1.55 4.72 2.90
CA ALA A 44 0.45 5.67 3.00
C ALA A 44 0.70 6.69 4.13
N GLU A 45 1.18 6.23 5.29
CA GLU A 45 1.58 7.09 6.42
C GLU A 45 2.60 8.15 5.99
N ARG A 46 3.62 7.73 5.23
CA ARG A 46 4.64 8.65 4.70
C ARG A 46 4.04 9.66 3.73
N ALA A 47 3.15 9.23 2.84
CA ALA A 47 2.49 10.13 1.90
C ALA A 47 1.63 11.19 2.62
N VAL A 48 0.87 10.79 3.65
CA VAL A 48 0.09 11.72 4.47
C VAL A 48 1.00 12.68 5.25
N ALA A 49 2.14 12.21 5.76
CA ALA A 49 3.13 13.07 6.40
C ALA A 49 3.67 14.14 5.45
N VAL A 50 4.04 13.77 4.22
CA VAL A 50 4.51 14.71 3.19
C VAL A 50 3.41 15.72 2.82
N ALA A 51 2.16 15.26 2.67
CA ALA A 51 1.03 16.15 2.43
C ALA A 51 0.83 17.15 3.59
N ARG A 52 1.05 16.72 4.84
CA ARG A 52 0.99 17.60 6.01
C ARG A 52 2.13 18.61 6.02
N GLU A 53 3.36 18.19 5.70
CA GLU A 53 4.53 19.07 5.59
C GLU A 53 4.37 20.15 4.52
N THR A 54 3.59 19.89 3.47
CA THR A 54 3.24 20.86 2.43
C THR A 54 2.02 21.72 2.77
N HIS A 55 1.52 21.66 4.00
CA HIS A 55 0.32 22.36 4.47
C HIS A 55 -0.95 22.04 3.66
N ALA A 56 -1.05 20.81 3.14
CA ALA A 56 -2.23 20.36 2.41
C ALA A 56 -3.48 20.27 3.29
N ASP A 57 -3.33 20.22 4.61
CA ASP A 57 -4.42 20.33 5.58
C ASP A 57 -5.17 21.67 5.47
N TYR A 58 -4.48 22.76 5.14
CA TYR A 58 -5.08 24.07 4.92
C TYR A 58 -5.37 24.36 3.45
N LEU A 59 -4.46 23.99 2.55
CA LEU A 59 -4.55 24.32 1.13
C LEU A 59 -5.45 23.37 0.34
N ALA A 60 -5.56 22.11 0.77
CA ALA A 60 -6.36 21.07 0.12
C ALA A 60 -7.09 20.17 1.14
N PRO A 61 -7.91 20.75 2.03
CA PRO A 61 -8.44 20.08 3.22
C PRO A 61 -9.28 18.84 2.90
N TYR A 62 -10.05 18.87 1.81
CA TYR A 62 -10.91 17.77 1.42
C TYR A 62 -10.10 16.50 1.06
N ALA A 63 -9.08 16.66 0.22
CA ALA A 63 -8.22 15.55 -0.19
C ALA A 63 -7.40 15.04 0.99
N PHE A 64 -6.85 15.95 1.80
CA PHE A 64 -6.08 15.61 2.99
C PHE A 64 -6.91 14.82 4.02
N HIS A 65 -8.10 15.31 4.38
CA HIS A 65 -8.96 14.63 5.34
C HIS A 65 -9.44 13.27 4.82
N SER A 66 -9.74 13.17 3.52
CA SER A 66 -10.08 11.87 2.92
C SER A 66 -8.91 10.88 3.00
N ALA A 67 -7.67 11.34 2.85
CA ALA A 67 -6.48 10.50 2.99
C ALA A 67 -6.32 9.97 4.42
N GLU A 68 -6.53 10.82 5.43
CA GLU A 68 -6.52 10.42 6.84
C GLU A 68 -7.61 9.40 7.17
N LEU A 69 -8.83 9.60 6.65
CA LEU A 69 -9.93 8.65 6.85
C LEU A 69 -9.61 7.27 6.27
N TYR A 70 -9.09 7.20 5.04
CA TYR A 70 -8.70 5.93 4.43
C TYR A 70 -7.50 5.29 5.14
N LEU A 71 -6.56 6.09 5.66
CA LEU A 71 -5.44 5.57 6.44
C LEU A 71 -5.96 4.92 7.73
N ASN A 72 -6.88 5.59 8.43
CA ASN A 72 -7.47 5.05 9.65
C ASN A 72 -8.25 3.75 9.37
N GLU A 73 -9.07 3.73 8.32
CA GLU A 73 -9.76 2.52 7.88
C GLU A 73 -8.79 1.38 7.53
N ALA A 74 -7.65 1.68 6.89
CA ALA A 74 -6.62 0.68 6.60
C ALA A 74 -6.05 0.06 7.89
N HIS A 75 -5.84 0.85 8.94
CA HIS A 75 -5.42 0.35 10.25
C HIS A 75 -6.49 -0.51 10.91
N GLU A 76 -7.76 -0.11 10.85
CA GLU A 76 -8.86 -0.92 11.37
C GLU A 76 -8.93 -2.28 10.67
N ARG A 77 -8.86 -2.31 9.34
CA ARG A 77 -8.85 -3.57 8.57
C ARG A 77 -7.62 -4.42 8.84
N LEU A 78 -6.45 -3.81 9.07
CA LEU A 78 -5.25 -4.53 9.48
C LEU A 78 -5.45 -5.22 10.84
N ASN A 79 -6.08 -4.53 11.79
CA ASN A 79 -6.39 -5.08 13.11
C ASN A 79 -7.40 -6.23 13.03
N ASP A 80 -8.36 -6.14 12.11
CA ASP A 80 -9.32 -7.21 11.80
C ASP A 80 -8.70 -8.39 11.02
N SER A 81 -7.39 -8.33 10.72
CA SER A 81 -6.69 -9.31 9.87
C SER A 81 -7.22 -9.40 8.44
N ASP A 82 -7.96 -8.39 7.98
CA ASP A 82 -8.39 -8.24 6.58
C ASP A 82 -7.30 -7.51 5.78
N PHE A 83 -6.23 -8.25 5.48
CA PHE A 83 -5.04 -7.70 4.83
C PHE A 83 -5.29 -7.17 3.41
N ASP A 84 -6.27 -7.74 2.70
CA ASP A 84 -6.61 -7.30 1.34
C ASP A 84 -7.34 -5.95 1.35
N LEU A 85 -8.34 -5.79 2.22
CA LEU A 85 -8.98 -4.48 2.41
C LEU A 85 -8.02 -3.45 2.99
N ALA A 86 -7.19 -3.83 3.96
CA ALA A 86 -6.17 -2.96 4.53
C ALA A 86 -5.23 -2.38 3.45
N SER A 87 -4.73 -3.24 2.55
CA SER A 87 -3.90 -2.81 1.42
C SER A 87 -4.67 -1.88 0.47
N LYS A 88 -5.91 -2.20 0.11
CA LYS A 88 -6.75 -1.35 -0.77
C LYS A 88 -6.98 0.04 -0.18
N TYR A 89 -7.32 0.12 1.10
CA TYR A 89 -7.50 1.40 1.78
C TYR A 89 -6.19 2.18 1.90
N ALA A 90 -5.05 1.52 2.17
CA ALA A 90 -3.74 2.16 2.17
C ALA A 90 -3.37 2.76 0.80
N LEU A 91 -3.68 2.06 -0.30
CA LEU A 91 -3.46 2.58 -1.64
C LEU A 91 -4.37 3.80 -1.95
N LEU A 92 -5.63 3.76 -1.52
CA LEU A 92 -6.55 4.91 -1.63
C LEU A 92 -6.06 6.11 -0.81
N ALA A 93 -5.62 5.88 0.42
CA ALA A 93 -5.02 6.90 1.28
C ALA A 93 -3.80 7.55 0.61
N THR A 94 -2.92 6.73 0.03
CA THR A 94 -1.73 7.19 -0.70
C THR A 94 -2.11 8.06 -1.90
N ALA A 95 -3.12 7.65 -2.68
CA ALA A 95 -3.58 8.42 -3.83
C ALA A 95 -4.14 9.79 -3.41
N ARG A 96 -4.97 9.82 -2.37
CA ARG A 96 -5.54 11.06 -1.82
C ARG A 96 -4.50 11.98 -1.19
N ALA A 97 -3.51 11.42 -0.50
CA ALA A 97 -2.42 12.20 0.07
C ALA A 97 -1.60 12.90 -1.03
N LYS A 98 -1.28 12.21 -2.13
CA LYS A 98 -0.59 12.80 -3.29
C LYS A 98 -1.44 13.85 -4.00
N GLU A 99 -2.75 13.62 -4.13
CA GLU A 99 -3.68 14.62 -4.65
C GLU A 99 -3.65 15.90 -3.77
N ALA A 100 -3.68 15.74 -2.45
CA ALA A 100 -3.61 16.86 -1.52
C ALA A 100 -2.27 17.62 -1.60
N GLU A 101 -1.15 16.88 -1.61
CA GLU A 101 0.19 17.44 -1.79
C GLU A 101 0.31 18.26 -3.08
N THR A 102 -0.08 17.68 -4.22
CA THR A 102 0.00 18.37 -5.52
C THR A 102 -0.88 19.61 -5.58
N ALA A 103 -2.09 19.56 -5.00
CA ALA A 103 -2.96 20.73 -4.90
C ALA A 103 -2.33 21.83 -4.02
N ALA A 104 -1.75 21.45 -2.88
CA ALA A 104 -1.05 22.38 -1.99
C ALA A 104 0.15 23.04 -2.68
N LEU A 105 1.00 22.26 -3.34
CA LEU A 105 2.14 22.77 -4.10
C LEU A 105 1.72 23.72 -5.21
N LYS A 106 0.60 23.43 -5.88
CA LYS A 106 0.04 24.31 -6.93
C LYS A 106 -0.41 25.66 -6.34
N GLU A 107 -1.12 25.65 -5.22
CA GLU A 107 -1.53 26.88 -4.52
C GLU A 107 -0.33 27.72 -4.07
N ILE A 108 0.70 27.07 -3.52
CA ILE A 108 1.95 27.75 -3.13
C ILE A 108 2.64 28.38 -4.35
N ALA A 109 2.71 27.65 -5.47
CA ALA A 109 3.32 28.15 -6.70
C ALA A 109 2.57 29.36 -7.26
N LEU A 110 1.24 29.34 -7.27
CA LEU A 110 0.42 30.47 -7.75
C LEU A 110 0.66 31.73 -6.90
N ARG A 111 0.63 31.58 -5.57
CA ARG A 111 0.90 32.69 -4.64
C ARG A 111 2.31 33.26 -4.76
N GLY A 112 3.29 32.42 -5.11
CA GLY A 112 4.67 32.85 -5.36
C GLY A 112 4.86 33.68 -6.63
N THR A 113 3.96 33.56 -7.62
CA THR A 113 4.07 34.32 -8.88
C THR A 113 3.48 35.74 -8.82
N ASP A 114 2.67 36.03 -7.80
CA ASP A 114 2.01 37.34 -7.63
C ASP A 114 2.96 38.46 -7.15
N THR A 115 4.18 38.13 -6.74
CA THR A 115 5.20 39.15 -6.36
C THR A 115 6.01 39.66 -7.54
N THR A 116 5.63 39.38 -8.79
CA THR A 116 6.29 39.98 -9.95
C THR A 116 5.94 41.48 -9.95
N PRO A 117 6.90 42.39 -9.65
CA PRO A 117 6.59 43.82 -9.69
C PRO A 117 6.11 44.17 -11.10
N PRO A 118 5.09 45.05 -11.25
CA PRO A 118 4.69 45.52 -12.56
C PRO A 118 5.95 46.01 -13.26
N ARG A 119 6.19 45.50 -14.47
CA ARG A 119 7.36 45.83 -15.29
C ARG A 119 7.32 47.34 -15.58
N ALA A 120 7.89 48.13 -14.68
CA ALA A 120 8.06 49.56 -14.79
C ALA A 120 9.12 49.80 -15.87
N GLY A 121 8.69 49.82 -17.14
CA GLY A 121 9.64 49.93 -18.24
C GLY A 121 9.04 49.62 -19.61
N ALA A 122 8.01 50.37 -19.99
CA ALA A 122 7.67 50.57 -21.40
C ALA A 122 7.12 52.00 -21.57
N SER A 123 7.93 52.98 -21.17
CA SER A 123 7.73 54.37 -21.54
C SER A 123 9.09 54.95 -21.95
N ARG A 124 9.46 54.74 -23.21
CA ARG A 124 10.15 55.70 -24.08
C ARG A 124 10.31 55.13 -25.48
#